data_AF-A0A9E8D9H4-F1
#
_entry.id   AF-A0A9E8D9H4-F1
#
_cell.length_a   1.000
_cell.length_b   1.000
_cell.length_c   1.000
_cell.angle_alpha   90.00
_cell.angle_beta   90.00
_cell.angle_gamma   90.00
#
_symmetry.space_group_name_H-M   'P 1'
#
loop_
_entity.id
_entity.type
_entity.pdbx_description
1 polymer ?
#
loop_
_entity_poly.entity_id
_entity_poly.type
_entity_poly.pdbx_seq_one_letter_code
_entity_poly.pdbx_strand_id
1 'polypeptide(L)'
;MDKAAYHKRWDQLEQMQREYSNLPESGVENIVALHKMLINTFREFVIACYCDHWRDAYRGAALPLDADRDVLIVRAIKAHHWTLGIASSLTNYDLSLSLVDELATFKMTEMAVHVSYMNLQALPKGEYQSLIQPHE
;
A
#
# COMPACT_ATOMS: atom_id res chain seq x y z
N MET A 1 10.85 5.40 -8.54
CA MET A 1 9.85 6.48 -8.73
C MET A 1 10.36 7.79 -8.17
N ASP A 2 9.90 8.92 -8.71
CA ASP A 2 10.19 10.25 -8.17
C ASP A 2 9.18 10.68 -7.08
N LYS A 3 9.44 11.82 -6.43
CA LYS A 3 8.59 12.36 -5.35
C LYS A 3 7.15 12.61 -5.80
N ALA A 4 6.96 13.17 -7.00
CA ALA A 4 5.64 13.54 -7.50
C ALA A 4 4.78 12.30 -7.75
N ALA A 5 5.39 11.21 -8.25
CA ALA A 5 4.71 9.95 -8.46
C ALA A 5 4.22 9.34 -7.14
N TYR A 6 5.01 9.40 -6.06
CA TYR A 6 4.57 8.91 -4.75
C TYR A 6 3.44 9.75 -4.14
N HIS A 7 3.47 11.08 -4.26
CA HIS A 7 2.35 11.93 -3.84
C HIS A 7 1.07 11.60 -4.60
N LYS A 8 1.15 11.52 -5.93
CA LYS A 8 0.00 11.14 -6.76
C LYS A 8 -0.57 9.78 -6.37
N ARG A 9 0.31 8.82 -6.08
CA ARG A 9 -0.09 7.47 -5.62
C ARG A 9 -0.83 7.55 -4.29
N TRP A 10 -0.32 8.32 -3.34
CA TRP A 10 -0.96 8.54 -2.06
C TRP A 10 -2.35 9.17 -2.23
N ASP A 11 -2.45 10.26 -2.98
CA ASP A 11 -3.70 11.01 -3.17
C ASP A 11 -4.80 10.12 -3.78
N GLN A 12 -4.43 9.27 -4.74
CA GLN A 12 -5.36 8.28 -5.33
C GLN A 12 -5.89 7.30 -4.30
N LEU A 13 -5.01 6.74 -3.46
CA LEU A 13 -5.40 5.79 -2.41
C LEU A 13 -6.24 6.45 -1.32
N GLU A 14 -5.88 7.68 -0.93
CA GLU A 14 -6.65 8.43 0.05
C GLU A 14 -8.07 8.71 -0.46
N GLN A 15 -8.20 9.13 -1.72
CA GLN A 15 -9.51 9.36 -2.33
C GLN A 15 -10.36 8.08 -2.33
N MET A 16 -9.78 6.94 -2.71
CA MET A 16 -10.48 5.64 -2.64
C MET A 16 -10.92 5.32 -1.20
N GLN A 17 -10.07 5.56 -0.20
CA GLN A 17 -10.42 5.30 1.20
C GLN A 17 -11.51 6.25 1.73
N ARG A 18 -11.53 7.51 1.28
CA ARG A 18 -12.60 8.47 1.60
C ARG A 18 -13.95 7.97 1.05
N GLU A 19 -13.96 7.52 -0.21
CA GLU A 19 -15.14 6.96 -0.86
C GLU A 19 -15.65 5.71 -0.14
N TYR A 20 -14.77 4.79 0.24
CA TYR A 20 -15.16 3.59 1.00
C TYR A 20 -15.66 3.89 2.42
N SER A 21 -15.17 4.96 3.02
CA SER A 21 -15.49 5.31 4.41
C SER A 21 -16.75 6.17 4.54
N ASN A 22 -17.37 6.61 3.42
CA ASN A 22 -18.49 7.56 3.40
C ASN A 22 -18.22 8.81 4.26
N LEU A 23 -16.97 9.26 4.31
CA LEU A 23 -16.61 10.45 5.08
C LEU A 23 -17.20 11.69 4.39
N PRO A 24 -17.99 12.53 5.08
CA PRO A 24 -18.54 13.72 4.46
C PRO A 24 -17.43 14.71 4.11
N GLU A 25 -17.52 15.32 2.92
CA GLU A 25 -16.62 16.43 2.52
C GLU A 25 -16.69 17.62 3.49
N SER A 26 -17.79 17.74 4.24
CA SER A 26 -18.05 18.82 5.18
C SER A 26 -17.30 18.64 6.51
N GLY A 27 -16.01 18.97 6.52
CA GLY A 27 -15.23 19.72 7.54
C GLY A 27 -15.37 19.48 9.06
N VAL A 28 -16.25 18.61 9.54
CA VAL A 28 -16.32 18.15 10.93
C VAL A 28 -15.87 16.70 10.90
N GLU A 29 -14.58 16.50 10.64
CA GLU A 29 -14.01 15.16 10.60
C GLU A 29 -14.21 14.51 11.97
N ASN A 30 -14.94 13.40 12.01
CA ASN A 30 -14.81 12.48 13.12
C ASN A 30 -13.33 12.05 13.13
N ILE A 31 -12.56 12.64 14.04
CA ILE A 31 -11.11 12.47 14.11
C ILE A 31 -10.69 11.00 14.15
N VAL A 32 -11.52 10.14 14.76
CA VAL A 32 -11.30 8.69 14.80
C VAL A 32 -11.46 8.07 13.41
N ALA A 33 -12.46 8.50 12.65
CA ALA A 33 -12.70 8.04 11.29
C ALA A 33 -11.60 8.53 10.33
N LEU A 34 -11.14 9.78 10.48
CA LEU A 34 -9.97 10.30 9.77
C LEU A 34 -8.72 9.46 10.08
N HIS A 35 -8.42 9.21 11.36
CA HIS A 35 -7.26 8.43 11.75
C HIS A 35 -7.29 7.02 11.15
N LYS A 36 -8.45 6.35 11.23
CA LYS A 36 -8.65 5.03 10.63
C LYS A 36 -8.44 5.04 9.12
N MET A 37 -8.97 6.05 8.43
CA MET A 37 -8.78 6.23 6.99
C MET A 37 -7.29 6.42 6.66
N LEU A 38 -6.58 7.29 7.35
CA LEU A 38 -5.14 7.52 7.13
C LEU A 38 -4.30 6.26 7.37
N ILE A 39 -4.62 5.47 8.40
CA ILE A 39 -3.95 4.18 8.67
C ILE A 39 -4.21 3.20 7.52
N ASN A 40 -5.44 3.14 7.00
CA ASN A 40 -5.76 2.27 5.86
C ASN A 40 -5.06 2.76 4.58
N THR A 41 -5.05 4.06 4.30
CA THR A 41 -4.33 4.65 3.18
C THR A 41 -2.84 4.31 3.27
N PHE A 42 -2.23 4.42 4.45
CA PHE A 42 -0.83 4.05 4.66
C PHE A 42 -0.57 2.57 4.34
N ARG A 43 -1.43 1.65 4.81
CA ARG A 43 -1.30 0.21 4.52
C ARG A 43 -1.35 -0.08 3.02
N GLU A 44 -2.33 0.48 2.32
CA GLU A 44 -2.43 0.34 0.87
C GLU A 44 -1.24 0.99 0.16
N PHE A 45 -0.71 2.09 0.68
CA PHE A 45 0.46 2.76 0.14
C PHE A 45 1.74 1.91 0.27
N VAL A 46 1.94 1.22 1.39
CA VAL A 46 3.04 0.25 1.56
C VAL A 46 2.91 -0.89 0.53
N ILE A 47 1.71 -1.44 0.35
CA ILE A 47 1.44 -2.50 -0.64
C ILE A 47 1.72 -2.00 -2.06
N ALA A 48 1.28 -0.79 -2.41
CA ALA A 48 1.56 -0.17 -3.70
C ALA A 48 3.06 0.01 -3.94
N CYS A 49 3.81 0.50 -2.94
CA CYS A 49 5.27 0.62 -3.03
C CYS A 49 5.95 -0.74 -3.21
N TYR A 50 5.48 -1.77 -2.52
CA TYR A 50 5.94 -3.16 -2.70
C TYR A 50 5.67 -3.66 -4.12
N CYS A 51 4.49 -3.37 -4.67
CA CYS A 51 4.14 -3.75 -6.03
C CYS A 51 5.01 -3.02 -7.06
N ASP A 52 5.27 -1.73 -6.86
CA ASP A 52 6.15 -0.93 -7.72
C ASP A 52 7.58 -1.47 -7.72
N HIS A 53 8.11 -1.85 -6.55
CA HIS A 53 9.43 -2.50 -6.43
C HIS A 53 9.52 -3.77 -7.26
N TRP A 54 8.53 -4.67 -7.14
CA TRP A 54 8.55 -5.94 -7.88
C TRP A 54 8.24 -5.77 -9.36
N ARG A 55 7.41 -4.80 -9.75
CA ARG A 55 7.19 -4.45 -11.15
C ARG A 55 8.50 -4.04 -11.82
N ASP A 56 9.32 -3.24 -11.13
CA ASP A 56 10.66 -2.89 -11.60
C ASP A 56 11.59 -4.11 -11.67
N ALA A 57 11.56 -5.00 -10.67
CA ALA A 57 12.33 -6.24 -10.68
C ALA A 57 11.92 -7.20 -11.81
N TYR A 58 10.67 -7.13 -12.26
CA TYR A 58 10.10 -7.95 -13.34
C TYR A 58 9.99 -7.23 -14.68
N ARG A 59 10.68 -6.09 -14.87
CA ARG A 59 10.59 -5.27 -16.10
C ARG A 59 10.88 -6.02 -17.42
N GLY A 60 11.51 -7.21 -17.36
CA GLY A 60 11.76 -8.10 -18.51
C GLY A 60 10.92 -9.38 -18.55
N ALA A 61 9.90 -9.51 -17.69
CA ALA A 61 9.02 -10.68 -17.69
C ALA A 61 8.17 -10.75 -18.96
N ALA A 62 7.82 -11.97 -19.38
CA ALA A 62 6.99 -12.20 -20.57
C ALA A 62 5.53 -11.74 -20.41
N LEU A 63 5.08 -11.52 -19.16
CA LEU A 63 3.74 -11.06 -18.83
C LEU A 63 3.82 -9.63 -18.28
N PRO A 64 3.01 -8.69 -18.80
CA PRO A 64 2.92 -7.36 -18.22
C PRO A 64 2.27 -7.44 -16.82
N LEU A 65 2.81 -6.67 -15.88
CA LEU A 65 2.30 -6.58 -14.51
C LEU A 65 1.72 -5.19 -14.28
N ASP A 66 0.72 -4.81 -15.08
CA ASP A 66 0.23 -3.43 -15.15
C ASP A 66 -0.49 -3.01 -13.86
N ALA A 67 -1.24 -3.92 -13.24
CA ALA A 67 -1.92 -3.67 -11.97
C ALA A 67 -1.13 -4.22 -10.78
N ASP A 68 -1.32 -3.62 -9.60
CA ASP A 68 -0.75 -4.16 -8.34
C ASP A 68 -1.23 -5.57 -8.05
N ARG A 69 -2.48 -5.88 -8.41
CA ARG A 69 -3.05 -7.22 -8.28
C ARG A 69 -2.22 -8.25 -9.05
N ASP A 70 -1.74 -7.94 -10.25
CA ASP A 70 -0.94 -8.86 -11.07
C ASP A 70 0.39 -9.18 -10.37
N VAL A 71 1.00 -8.15 -9.77
CA VAL A 71 2.23 -8.31 -8.98
C VAL A 71 1.97 -9.19 -7.76
N LEU A 72 0.91 -8.92 -7.00
CA LEU A 72 0.53 -9.70 -5.82
C LEU A 72 0.27 -11.18 -6.17
N ILE A 73 -0.41 -11.46 -7.28
CA ILE A 73 -0.64 -12.83 -7.77
C ILE A 73 0.69 -13.53 -8.07
N VAL A 74 1.57 -12.90 -8.84
CA VAL A 74 2.87 -13.49 -9.19
C VAL A 74 3.72 -13.73 -7.95
N ARG A 75 3.69 -12.80 -7.00
CA ARG A 75 4.43 -12.94 -5.74
C ARG A 75 3.87 -14.06 -4.88
N ALA A 76 2.55 -14.18 -4.74
CA ALA A 76 1.91 -15.26 -4.00
C ALA A 76 2.20 -16.64 -4.60
N ILE A 77 2.17 -16.77 -5.94
CA ILE A 77 2.55 -18.01 -6.64
C ILE A 77 4.00 -18.39 -6.31
N LYS A 78 4.92 -17.42 -6.30
CA LYS A 78 6.33 -17.67 -5.99
C LYS A 78 6.59 -18.01 -4.52
N ALA A 79 5.91 -17.32 -3.60
CA ALA A 79 6.09 -17.52 -2.17
C ALA A 79 5.49 -18.85 -1.69
N HIS A 80 4.31 -19.22 -2.21
CA HIS A 80 3.51 -20.33 -1.70
C HIS A 80 3.39 -21.52 -2.66
N HIS A 81 4.01 -21.44 -3.84
CA HIS A 81 3.91 -22.45 -4.90
C HIS A 81 2.46 -22.76 -5.32
N TRP A 82 1.57 -21.78 -5.18
CA TRP A 82 0.17 -21.92 -5.60
C TRP A 82 0.02 -21.96 -7.12
N THR A 83 -1.07 -22.58 -7.58
CA THR A 83 -1.46 -22.47 -8.98
C THR A 83 -2.03 -21.07 -9.26
N LEU A 84 -1.97 -20.64 -10.53
CA LEU A 84 -2.59 -19.38 -10.95
C LEU A 84 -4.08 -19.33 -10.62
N GLY A 85 -4.79 -20.47 -10.74
CA GLY A 85 -6.22 -20.54 -10.42
C GLY A 85 -6.51 -20.22 -8.95
N ILE A 86 -5.66 -20.71 -8.02
CA ILE A 86 -5.80 -20.41 -6.59
C ILE A 86 -5.52 -18.92 -6.36
N ALA A 87 -4.34 -18.44 -6.78
CA ALA A 87 -3.94 -17.06 -6.53
C ALA A 87 -4.93 -16.03 -7.13
N SER A 88 -5.42 -16.26 -8.35
CA SER A 88 -6.36 -15.35 -9.02
C SER A 88 -7.76 -15.34 -8.40
N SER A 89 -8.13 -16.37 -7.62
CA SER A 89 -9.43 -16.44 -6.94
C SER A 89 -9.49 -15.63 -5.63
N LEU A 90 -8.32 -15.23 -5.10
CA LEU A 90 -8.20 -14.48 -3.87
C LEU A 90 -8.41 -12.97 -4.08
N THR A 91 -8.92 -12.27 -3.05
CA THR A 91 -9.01 -10.81 -3.09
C THR A 91 -7.62 -10.17 -2.95
N ASN A 92 -7.48 -8.87 -3.23
CA ASN A 92 -6.20 -8.17 -2.98
C ASN A 92 -5.81 -8.22 -1.49
N TYR A 93 -6.80 -8.15 -0.60
CA TYR A 93 -6.57 -8.28 0.83
C TYR A 93 -6.00 -9.66 1.19
N ASP A 94 -6.61 -10.74 0.68
CA ASP A 94 -6.15 -12.11 0.95
C ASP A 94 -4.75 -12.35 0.38
N LEU A 95 -4.47 -11.81 -0.82
CA LEU A 95 -3.14 -11.88 -1.43
C LEU A 95 -2.09 -11.13 -0.58
N SER A 96 -2.38 -9.90 -0.17
CA SER A 96 -1.49 -9.13 0.70
C SER A 96 -1.27 -9.81 2.04
N LEU A 97 -2.32 -10.41 2.63
CA LEU A 97 -2.21 -11.17 3.88
C LEU A 97 -1.35 -12.42 3.70
N SER A 98 -1.48 -13.12 2.57
CA SER A 98 -0.60 -14.26 2.27
C SER A 98 0.87 -13.86 2.15
N LEU A 99 1.15 -12.60 1.80
CA LEU A 99 2.49 -12.05 1.63
C LEU A 99 2.96 -11.25 2.85
N VAL A 100 2.31 -11.41 4.01
CA VAL A 100 2.56 -10.57 5.20
C VAL A 100 4.01 -10.61 5.65
N ASP A 101 4.69 -11.76 5.58
CA ASP A 101 6.10 -11.87 5.99
C ASP A 101 7.03 -11.08 5.05
N GLU A 102 6.72 -11.07 3.75
CA GLU A 102 7.47 -10.26 2.79
C GLU A 102 7.17 -8.76 2.97
N LEU A 103 5.91 -8.40 3.19
CA LEU A 103 5.52 -7.01 3.44
C LEU A 103 6.08 -6.48 4.77
N ALA A 104 6.18 -7.33 5.79
CA ALA A 104 6.74 -6.97 7.09
C ALA A 104 8.26 -6.69 7.02
N THR A 105 8.96 -7.31 6.06
CA THR A 105 10.39 -7.11 5.85
C THR A 105 10.70 -6.14 4.71
N PHE A 106 9.68 -5.70 3.97
CA PHE A 106 9.81 -4.73 2.89
C PHE A 106 10.18 -3.36 3.42
N LYS A 107 11.25 -2.81 2.85
CA LYS A 107 11.73 -1.45 3.14
C LYS A 107 11.28 -0.50 2.04
N MET A 108 10.50 0.51 2.43
CA MET A 108 10.13 1.60 1.54
C MET A 108 11.36 2.45 1.20
N THR A 109 11.35 3.05 0.02
CA THR A 109 12.38 4.05 -0.33
C THR A 109 12.28 5.27 0.59
N GLU A 110 13.40 5.97 0.83
CA GLU A 110 13.41 7.21 1.62
C GLU A 110 12.36 8.23 1.16
N MET A 111 12.10 8.29 -0.15
CA MET A 111 11.09 9.19 -0.70
C MET A 111 9.66 8.78 -0.33
N ALA A 112 9.35 7.48 -0.36
CA ALA A 112 8.04 6.98 0.07
C ALA A 112 7.83 7.14 1.58
N VAL A 113 8.89 6.96 2.36
CA VAL A 113 8.91 7.27 3.81
C VAL A 113 8.60 8.75 4.04
N HIS A 114 9.25 9.65 3.30
CA HIS A 114 9.01 11.09 3.41
C HIS A 114 7.55 11.47 3.07
N VAL A 115 6.98 10.91 2.01
CA VAL A 115 5.56 11.15 1.65
C VAL A 115 4.62 10.66 2.77
N SER A 116 4.89 9.49 3.33
CA SER A 116 4.13 8.94 4.46
C SER A 116 4.18 9.88 5.67
N TYR A 117 5.37 10.37 6.02
CA TYR A 117 5.55 11.32 7.11
C TYR A 117 4.77 12.62 6.93
N MET A 118 4.69 13.14 5.70
CA MET A 118 3.98 14.39 5.41
C MET A 118 2.46 14.23 5.52
N ASN A 119 1.91 13.11 5.05
CA ASN A 119 0.47 12.89 5.02
C ASN A 119 -0.10 12.33 6.33
N LEU A 120 0.71 11.69 7.16
CA LEU A 120 0.27 11.12 8.44
C LEU A 120 0.36 12.09 9.62
N GLN A 121 0.74 13.36 9.40
CA GLN A 121 0.89 14.35 10.48
C GLN A 121 -0.42 14.67 11.23
N ALA A 122 -1.57 14.35 10.64
CA ALA A 122 -2.86 14.44 11.31
C ALA A 122 -3.05 13.36 12.40
N LEU A 123 -2.28 12.27 12.38
CA LEU A 123 -2.24 11.30 13.46
C LEU A 123 -1.41 11.83 14.65
N PRO A 124 -1.64 11.33 15.88
CA PRO A 124 -0.76 11.60 17.00
C PRO A 124 0.69 11.19 16.69
N LYS A 125 1.66 12.02 17.12
CA LYS A 125 3.08 11.83 16.79
C LYS A 125 3.61 10.43 17.07
N GLY A 126 3.26 9.85 18.22
CA GLY A 126 3.68 8.49 18.58
C GLY A 126 3.11 7.43 17.64
N GLU A 127 1.89 7.63 17.13
CA GLU A 127 1.21 6.67 16.26
C GLU A 127 1.85 6.64 14.87
N TYR A 128 1.97 7.77 14.17
CA TYR A 128 2.55 7.73 12.81
C TYR A 128 4.04 7.38 12.81
N GLN A 129 4.80 7.78 13.83
CA GLN A 129 6.21 7.37 13.94
C GLN A 129 6.32 5.85 14.10
N SER A 130 5.47 5.25 14.94
CA SER A 130 5.44 3.79 15.12
C SER A 130 4.94 3.01 13.90
N LEU A 131 4.21 3.66 12.99
CA LEU A 131 3.77 3.05 11.73
C LEU A 131 4.88 3.07 10.67
N ILE A 132 5.73 4.10 10.66
CA ILE A 132 6.78 4.28 9.65
C ILE A 132 8.08 3.59 10.06
N GLN A 133 8.48 3.68 11.34
CA GLN A 133 9.71 3.08 11.87
C GLN A 133 9.87 1.55 11.74
N PRO A 134 8.82 0.71 11.67
CA PRO A 134 8.98 -0.72 11.39
C PRO A 134 9.63 -1.00 10.04
N HIS A 135 9.67 -0.01 9.14
CA HIS A 135 10.06 -0.15 7.74
C HIS A 135 11.34 0.61 7.34
N GLU A 136 12.01 1.32 8.27
CA GLU A 136 13.35 1.93 8.09
C GLU A 136 14.47 0.90 8.38
#